data_AF-A0A3E4U0R0-F1
#
_entry.id   AF-A0A3E4U0R0-F1
#
_cell.length_a   1.000
_cell.length_b   1.000
_cell.length_c   1.000
_cell.angle_alpha   90.00
_cell.angle_beta   90.00
_cell.angle_gamma   90.00
#
_symmetry.space_group_name_H-M   'P 1'
#
loop_
_entity.id
_entity.type
_entity.pdbx_description
1 polymer ?
#
loop_
_entity_poly.entity_id
_entity_poly.type
_entity_poly.pdbx_seq_one_letter_code
_entity_poly.pdbx_strand_id
1 'polypeptide(L)'
;MYFEEYEGRKLESLVVDCKPPRGFVAKVVLVEEPMKEYPDEMSRTMTLYMAPKETIDTYVDGYMYEGQDVKEKEIGVDTAKYLLHVDGRYEEIHTGADGYWGNHLEFSRGQGKSRILDAITVSVCMPEFEDFESMKRLTGYIFLDAQLLAEPDSQTEQIKME
;
A
#
# COMPACT_ATOMS: atom_id res chain seq x y z
N MET A 1 19.06 -10.38 -20.81
CA MET A 1 18.54 -9.70 -19.61
C MET A 1 19.54 -9.92 -18.52
N TYR A 2 19.99 -8.83 -17.90
CA TYR A 2 20.92 -8.85 -16.78
C TYR A 2 20.06 -8.62 -15.55
N PHE A 3 19.72 -9.70 -14.85
CA PHE A 3 19.06 -9.60 -13.54
C PHE A 3 20.21 -9.49 -12.54
N GLU A 4 20.41 -8.30 -11.99
CA GLU A 4 21.28 -8.16 -10.82
C GLU A 4 20.57 -8.86 -9.65
N GLU A 5 21.32 -9.40 -8.69
CA GLU A 5 20.74 -9.88 -7.44
C GLU A 5 21.31 -8.95 -6.38
N TYR A 6 20.51 -7.99 -5.91
CA TYR A 6 20.98 -7.08 -4.89
C TYR A 6 21.20 -7.81 -3.55
N GLU A 7 22.38 -7.63 -2.97
CA GLU A 7 22.72 -8.12 -1.64
C GLU A 7 22.98 -6.97 -0.65
N GLY A 8 22.95 -7.30 0.64
CA GLY A 8 23.35 -6.41 1.73
C GLY A 8 22.60 -5.07 1.75
N ARG A 9 23.34 -3.96 1.84
CA ARG A 9 22.74 -2.61 2.01
C ARG A 9 21.81 -2.19 0.87
N LYS A 10 22.03 -2.69 -0.34
CA LYS A 10 21.16 -2.36 -1.48
C LYS A 10 19.83 -3.10 -1.36
N LEU A 11 19.85 -4.37 -0.97
CA LEU A 11 18.63 -5.12 -0.66
C LEU A 11 17.86 -4.49 0.52
N GLU A 12 18.54 -4.13 1.61
CA GLU A 12 17.93 -3.42 2.75
C GLU A 12 17.26 -2.10 2.33
N SER A 13 17.82 -1.40 1.35
CA SER A 13 17.23 -0.17 0.81
C SER A 13 15.95 -0.41 0.02
N LEU A 14 15.69 -1.62 -0.46
CA LEU A 14 14.50 -2.00 -1.22
C LEU A 14 13.43 -2.68 -0.36
N VAL A 15 13.82 -3.29 0.76
CA VAL A 15 12.89 -3.96 1.68
C VAL A 15 12.17 -2.96 2.57
N VAL A 16 10.84 -3.00 2.58
CA VAL A 16 10.02 -2.32 3.57
C VAL A 16 9.69 -3.31 4.69
N ASP A 17 10.29 -3.11 5.86
CA ASP A 17 9.93 -3.82 7.10
C ASP A 17 9.23 -2.83 8.03
N CYS A 18 7.93 -3.03 8.24
CA CYS A 18 7.10 -2.13 9.04
C CYS A 18 6.51 -2.87 10.25
N LYS A 19 6.62 -2.25 11.42
CA LYS A 19 6.00 -2.71 12.67
C LYS A 19 5.14 -1.59 13.20
N PRO A 20 3.81 -1.63 12.99
CA PRO A 20 2.95 -0.54 13.41
C PRO A 20 3.01 -0.34 14.94
N PRO A 21 2.98 0.91 15.43
CA PRO A 21 2.94 1.19 16.86
C PRO A 21 1.73 0.55 17.55
N ARG A 22 1.86 0.30 18.86
CA ARG A 22 0.74 -0.20 19.67
C ARG A 22 -0.43 0.78 19.61
N GLY A 23 -1.63 0.27 19.32
CA GLY A 23 -2.86 1.05 19.22
C GLY A 23 -3.24 1.43 17.79
N PHE A 24 -2.36 1.17 16.81
CA PHE A 24 -2.73 1.26 15.41
C PHE A 24 -3.64 0.08 15.05
N VAL A 25 -4.61 0.35 14.17
CA VAL A 25 -5.39 -0.65 13.46
C VAL A 25 -4.98 -0.66 11.99
N ALA A 26 -5.35 -1.70 11.26
CA ALA A 26 -5.06 -1.82 9.84
C ALA A 26 -6.34 -1.89 8.99
N LYS A 27 -6.29 -1.30 7.80
CA LYS A 27 -7.31 -1.40 6.76
C LYS A 27 -6.64 -1.70 5.43
N VAL A 28 -7.20 -2.62 4.66
CA VAL A 28 -6.73 -2.92 3.30
C VAL A 28 -7.77 -2.39 2.31
N VAL A 29 -7.30 -1.66 1.30
CA VAL A 29 -8.11 -1.16 0.19
C VAL A 29 -7.54 -1.73 -1.10
N LEU A 30 -8.45 -2.25 -1.94
CA LEU A 30 -8.14 -2.75 -3.27
C LEU A 30 -8.73 -1.77 -4.27
N VAL A 31 -7.94 -1.36 -5.25
CA VAL A 31 -8.37 -0.46 -6.32
C VAL A 31 -8.10 -1.12 -7.66
N GLU A 32 -9.10 -1.09 -8.55
CA GLU A 32 -8.97 -1.43 -9.96
C GLU A 32 -9.50 -0.23 -10.77
N GLU A 33 -8.64 0.40 -11.56
CA GLU A 33 -8.99 1.58 -12.35
C GLU A 33 -8.22 1.62 -13.68
N PRO A 34 -8.79 2.20 -14.75
CA PRO A 34 -8.06 2.37 -16.01
C PRO A 34 -6.80 3.21 -15.84
N MET A 35 -5.70 2.81 -16.48
CA MET A 35 -4.47 3.62 -16.50
C MET A 35 -4.70 4.92 -17.27
N LYS A 36 -4.23 6.05 -16.72
CA LYS A 36 -4.40 7.37 -17.37
C LYS A 36 -3.74 7.46 -18.74
N GLU A 37 -2.58 6.82 -18.90
CA GLU A 37 -1.80 6.84 -20.14
C GLU A 37 -2.27 5.76 -21.14
N TYR A 38 -2.84 4.67 -20.62
CA TYR A 38 -3.32 3.52 -21.39
C TYR A 38 -4.72 3.10 -20.90
N PRO A 39 -5.80 3.79 -21.30
CA PRO A 39 -7.14 3.56 -20.74
C PRO A 39 -7.74 2.17 -21.00
N ASP A 40 -7.18 1.41 -21.95
CA ASP A 40 -7.55 0.02 -22.22
C ASP A 40 -6.88 -0.97 -21.25
N GLU A 41 -5.91 -0.50 -20.45
CA GLU A 41 -5.21 -1.26 -19.42
C GLU A 41 -5.72 -0.87 -18.03
N MET A 42 -5.81 -1.86 -17.14
CA MET A 42 -6.27 -1.67 -15.76
C MET A 42 -5.08 -1.65 -14.82
N SER A 43 -4.94 -0.57 -14.05
CA SER A 43 -4.09 -0.51 -12.88
C SER A 43 -4.79 -1.16 -11.71
N ARG A 44 -4.06 -2.02 -10.99
CA ARG A 44 -4.55 -2.69 -9.79
C ARG A 44 -3.59 -2.42 -8.65
N THR A 45 -4.10 -1.91 -7.55
CA THR A 45 -3.28 -1.57 -6.37
C THR A 45 -3.92 -2.15 -5.11
N MET A 46 -3.09 -2.74 -4.27
CA MET A 46 -3.44 -3.10 -2.90
C MET A 46 -2.72 -2.16 -1.94
N THR A 47 -3.49 -1.48 -1.09
CA THR A 47 -2.94 -0.52 -0.12
C THR A 47 -3.33 -0.90 1.30
N LEU A 48 -2.32 -1.09 2.15
CA LEU A 48 -2.44 -1.28 3.58
C LEU A 48 -2.25 0.05 4.31
N TYR A 49 -3.29 0.50 4.99
CA TYR A 49 -3.27 1.67 5.86
C TYR A 49 -3.16 1.23 7.31
N MET A 50 -2.28 1.88 8.07
CA MET A 50 -2.11 1.64 9.50
C MET A 50 -2.07 2.96 10.25
N ALA A 51 -3.03 3.18 11.14
CA ALA A 51 -3.15 4.41 11.93
C ALA A 51 -4.00 4.13 13.18
N PRO A 52 -4.07 5.05 14.16
CA PRO A 52 -5.08 4.99 15.22
C PRO A 52 -6.49 4.85 14.63
N LYS A 53 -7.35 4.10 15.32
CA LYS A 53 -8.72 3.80 14.84
C LYS A 53 -9.52 5.07 14.53
N GLU A 54 -9.28 6.14 15.27
CA GLU A 54 -9.98 7.41 15.16
C GLU A 54 -9.59 8.23 13.91
N THR A 55 -8.43 7.96 13.31
CA THR A 55 -7.88 8.77 12.22
C THR A 55 -7.57 7.99 10.95
N ILE A 56 -7.66 6.66 10.97
CA ILE A 56 -7.32 5.82 9.81
C ILE A 56 -8.11 6.19 8.55
N ASP A 57 -9.38 6.56 8.69
CA ASP A 57 -10.23 6.93 7.55
C ASP A 57 -9.76 8.19 6.84
N THR A 58 -9.15 9.14 7.56
CA THR A 58 -8.54 10.34 6.95
C THR A 58 -7.49 9.95 5.90
N TYR A 59 -6.67 8.95 6.18
CA TYR A 59 -5.62 8.52 5.25
C TYR A 59 -6.16 7.61 4.14
N VAL A 60 -7.16 6.78 4.43
CA VAL A 60 -7.87 5.98 3.42
C VAL A 60 -8.52 6.88 2.37
N ASP A 61 -9.10 8.00 2.80
CA ASP A 61 -9.70 9.01 1.91
C ASP A 61 -8.65 9.85 1.16
N GLY A 62 -7.35 9.60 1.38
CA GLY A 62 -6.25 10.31 0.72
C GLY A 62 -5.90 11.67 1.33
N TYR A 63 -6.41 11.98 2.52
CA TYR A 63 -6.08 13.22 3.23
C TYR A 63 -4.90 13.06 4.19
N MET A 64 -4.31 14.21 4.53
CA MET A 64 -3.32 14.35 5.61
C MET A 64 -3.62 15.60 6.43
N TYR A 65 -3.19 15.64 7.69
CA TYR A 65 -3.34 16.80 8.54
C TYR A 65 -2.29 17.87 8.22
N GLU A 66 -2.69 19.13 8.39
CA GLU A 66 -1.76 20.25 8.31
C GLU A 66 -0.66 20.10 9.38
N GLY A 67 0.60 20.32 8.98
CA GLY A 67 1.77 20.20 9.86
C GLY A 67 2.33 18.78 10.00
N GLN A 68 1.83 17.81 9.23
CA GLN A 68 2.49 16.51 9.09
C GLN A 68 3.61 16.55 8.04
N ASP A 69 4.70 15.88 8.35
CA ASP A 69 5.76 15.52 7.43
C ASP A 69 5.50 14.11 6.86
N VAL A 70 5.72 13.94 5.56
CA VAL A 70 5.59 12.66 4.85
C VAL A 70 6.98 12.18 4.44
N LYS A 71 7.33 10.95 4.84
CA LYS A 71 8.52 10.27 4.36
C LYS A 71 8.13 9.13 3.44
N GLU A 72 8.63 9.15 2.22
CA GLU A 72 8.41 8.11 1.23
C GLU A 72 9.63 7.20 1.08
N LYS A 73 9.36 5.91 0.86
CA LYS A 73 10.32 4.90 0.44
C LYS A 73 9.71 4.09 -0.68
N GLU A 74 10.40 4.06 -1.82
CA GLU A 74 9.99 3.26 -2.97
C GLU A 74 10.22 1.75 -2.72
N ILE A 75 9.31 0.92 -3.21
CA ILE A 75 9.41 -0.54 -3.22
C ILE A 75 9.82 -0.94 -4.64
N GLY A 76 11.10 -1.30 -4.77
CA GLY A 76 11.67 -1.75 -6.02
C GLY A 76 11.72 -3.28 -6.11
N VAL A 77 11.51 -3.80 -7.31
CA VAL A 77 11.64 -5.22 -7.67
C VAL A 77 12.79 -5.37 -8.65
N ASP A 78 13.63 -6.37 -8.42
CA ASP A 78 14.86 -6.63 -9.21
C ASP A 78 14.93 -8.05 -9.79
N THR A 79 14.04 -8.94 -9.34
CA THR A 79 13.97 -10.34 -9.78
C THR A 79 12.62 -10.69 -10.38
N ALA A 80 11.89 -9.68 -10.89
CA ALA A 80 10.52 -9.77 -11.38
C ALA A 80 9.53 -10.41 -10.38
N LYS A 81 9.81 -10.30 -9.08
CA LYS A 81 8.94 -10.77 -7.99
C LYS A 81 9.12 -9.95 -6.72
N TYR A 82 8.06 -9.79 -5.92
CA TYR A 82 8.17 -9.32 -4.53
C TYR A 82 7.51 -10.28 -3.55
N LEU A 83 8.08 -10.36 -2.35
CA LEU A 83 7.60 -11.16 -1.24
C LEU A 83 6.76 -10.27 -0.32
N LEU A 84 5.47 -10.59 -0.16
CA LEU A 84 4.63 -9.99 0.87
C LEU A 84 4.64 -10.93 2.08
N HIS A 85 5.07 -10.44 3.24
CA HIS A 85 5.10 -11.22 4.48
C HIS A 85 4.43 -10.45 5.62
N VAL A 86 3.36 -11.02 6.18
CA VAL A 86 2.54 -10.42 7.25
C VAL A 86 2.28 -11.48 8.31
N ASP A 87 2.71 -11.23 9.54
CA ASP A 87 2.45 -12.08 10.71
C ASP A 87 2.69 -13.59 10.50
N GLY A 88 3.76 -13.94 9.78
CA GLY A 88 4.15 -15.32 9.52
C GLY A 88 3.52 -15.95 8.27
N ARG A 89 2.59 -15.25 7.61
CA ARG A 89 2.05 -15.63 6.30
C ARG A 89 2.83 -14.89 5.22
N TYR A 90 3.10 -15.56 4.11
CA TYR A 90 3.76 -14.92 2.98
C TYR A 90 3.16 -15.37 1.65
N GLU A 91 3.31 -14.49 0.66
CA GLU A 91 3.01 -14.77 -0.74
C GLU A 91 4.11 -14.16 -1.62
N GLU A 92 4.48 -14.88 -2.69
CA GLU A 92 5.46 -14.44 -3.68
C GLU A 92 4.71 -13.98 -4.94
N ILE A 93 4.63 -12.67 -5.15
CA ILE A 93 3.91 -12.08 -6.27
C ILE A 93 4.88 -11.92 -7.42
N HIS A 94 4.57 -12.57 -8.54
CA HIS A 94 5.37 -12.48 -9.75
C HIS A 94 4.96 -11.23 -10.51
N THR A 95 5.87 -10.28 -10.69
CA THR A 95 5.57 -9.02 -11.38
C THR A 95 5.82 -9.10 -12.88
N GLY A 96 6.68 -10.04 -13.32
CA GLY A 96 7.06 -10.20 -14.71
C GLY A 96 8.04 -9.13 -15.22
N ALA A 97 8.30 -8.08 -14.44
CA ALA A 97 9.28 -7.04 -14.73
C ALA A 97 9.89 -6.44 -13.46
N ASP A 98 11.09 -5.90 -13.60
CA ASP A 98 11.80 -5.15 -12.58
C ASP A 98 11.34 -3.68 -12.57
N GLY A 99 11.69 -2.94 -11.53
CA GLY A 99 11.40 -1.52 -11.42
C GLY A 99 10.61 -1.16 -10.17
N TYR A 100 9.81 -0.11 -10.26
CA TYR A 100 9.06 0.46 -9.15
C TYR A 100 7.66 -0.15 -9.09
N TRP A 101 7.33 -0.82 -7.98
CA TRP A 101 6.10 -1.59 -7.83
C TRP A 101 5.25 -1.17 -6.63
N GLY A 102 5.57 -0.05 -5.98
CA GLY A 102 4.80 0.43 -4.85
C GLY A 102 5.60 1.35 -3.94
N ASN A 103 4.98 1.86 -2.90
CA ASN A 103 5.62 2.74 -1.93
C ASN A 103 5.20 2.46 -0.50
N HIS A 104 6.06 2.91 0.40
CA HIS A 104 5.82 3.02 1.81
C HIS A 104 5.89 4.47 2.25
N LEU A 105 4.82 4.95 2.88
CA LEU A 105 4.69 6.32 3.39
C LEU A 105 4.60 6.29 4.92
N GLU A 106 5.36 7.15 5.59
CA GLU A 106 5.18 7.46 7.01
C GLU A 106 4.71 8.89 7.18
N PHE A 107 3.56 9.07 7.82
CA PHE A 107 3.02 10.36 8.23
C PHE A 107 3.39 10.62 9.67
N SER A 108 4.01 11.76 9.94
CA SER A 108 4.44 12.09 11.29
C SER A 108 4.36 13.57 11.59
N ARG A 109 4.24 13.91 12.88
CA ARG A 109 4.25 15.29 13.37
C ARG A 109 5.33 15.49 14.42
N GLY A 110 5.73 16.75 14.62
CA GLY A 110 6.84 17.09 15.51
C GLY A 110 8.21 16.80 14.89
N GLN A 111 9.30 17.12 15.60
CA GLN A 111 10.65 17.02 15.05
C GLN A 111 11.64 16.39 16.01
N GLY A 112 12.63 15.68 15.45
CA GLY A 112 13.67 15.02 16.22
C GLY A 112 13.09 14.04 17.24
N LYS A 113 13.36 14.28 18.53
CA LYS A 113 12.90 13.41 19.63
C LYS A 113 11.40 13.52 19.94
N SER A 114 10.72 14.56 19.46
CA SER A 114 9.26 14.71 19.62
C SER A 114 8.49 14.22 18.40
N ARG A 115 9.15 13.55 17.45
CA ARG A 115 8.48 12.96 16.29
C ARG A 115 7.50 11.90 16.76
N ILE A 116 6.24 12.06 16.39
CA ILE A 116 5.15 11.13 16.62
C ILE A 116 4.72 10.58 15.26
N LEU A 117 4.74 9.26 15.11
CA LEU A 117 4.20 8.60 13.92
C LEU A 117 2.67 8.57 14.04
N ASP A 118 1.99 9.11 13.05
CA ASP A 118 0.53 9.20 13.02
C ASP A 118 -0.09 8.16 12.08
N ALA A 119 0.58 7.81 10.98
CA ALA A 119 0.14 6.75 10.07
C ALA A 119 1.29 6.14 9.26
N ILE A 120 1.06 4.92 8.77
CA ILE A 120 1.88 4.22 7.78
C ILE A 120 0.96 3.78 6.64
N THR A 121 1.41 3.95 5.40
CA THR A 121 0.75 3.38 4.22
C THR A 121 1.75 2.51 3.47
N VAL A 122 1.33 1.32 3.04
CA VAL A 122 2.08 0.47 2.12
C VAL A 122 1.20 0.16 0.92
N SER A 123 1.56 0.67 -0.26
CA SER A 123 0.87 0.39 -1.51
C SER A 123 1.73 -0.50 -2.38
N VAL A 124 1.13 -1.52 -2.99
CA VAL A 124 1.78 -2.37 -3.98
C VAL A 124 0.92 -2.48 -5.22
N CYS A 125 1.55 -2.32 -6.38
CA CYS A 125 0.94 -2.55 -7.68
C CYS A 125 0.86 -4.07 -7.91
N MET A 126 -0.30 -4.52 -8.36
CA MET A 126 -0.52 -5.90 -8.75
C MET A 126 -0.16 -6.07 -10.24
N PRO A 127 0.44 -7.22 -10.61
CA PRO A 127 0.76 -7.52 -12.00
C PRO A 127 -0.48 -7.49 -12.90
N GLU A 128 -0.32 -7.13 -14.18
CA GLU A 128 -1.42 -6.99 -15.15
C GLU A 128 -2.26 -8.27 -15.34
N PHE A 129 -1.63 -9.43 -15.12
CA PHE A 129 -2.28 -10.74 -15.23
C PHE A 129 -3.02 -11.20 -13.96
N GLU A 130 -2.88 -10.46 -12.84
CA GLU A 130 -3.74 -10.63 -11.68
C GLU A 130 -5.07 -9.91 -11.90
N ASP A 131 -6.16 -10.46 -11.38
CA ASP A 131 -7.49 -9.86 -11.46
C ASP A 131 -7.97 -9.38 -10.08
N PHE A 132 -9.06 -8.62 -10.05
CA PHE A 132 -9.57 -8.09 -8.80
C PHE A 132 -10.01 -9.19 -7.80
N GLU A 133 -10.48 -10.34 -8.30
CA GLU A 133 -10.86 -11.47 -7.46
C GLU A 133 -9.63 -12.18 -6.86
N SER A 134 -8.51 -12.24 -7.57
CA SER A 134 -7.25 -12.77 -7.03
C SER A 134 -6.71 -11.87 -5.92
N MET A 135 -6.82 -10.56 -6.06
CA MET A 135 -6.48 -9.60 -5.01
C MET A 135 -7.32 -9.80 -3.74
N LYS A 136 -8.63 -10.04 -3.88
CA LYS A 136 -9.49 -10.38 -2.73
C LYS A 136 -9.05 -11.66 -2.05
N ARG A 137 -8.73 -12.72 -2.82
CA ARG A 137 -8.24 -13.99 -2.27
C ARG A 137 -6.91 -13.82 -1.54
N LEU A 138 -5.97 -13.09 -2.14
CA LEU A 138 -4.68 -12.76 -1.54
C LEU A 138 -4.88 -12.02 -0.22
N THR A 139 -5.72 -10.99 -0.23
CA THR A 139 -6.01 -10.18 0.96
C THR A 139 -6.63 -11.03 2.06
N GLY A 140 -7.60 -11.89 1.69
CA GLY A 140 -8.21 -12.83 2.61
C GLY A 140 -7.18 -13.78 3.23
N TYR A 141 -6.22 -14.28 2.46
CA TYR A 141 -5.18 -15.17 2.99
C TYR A 141 -4.15 -14.43 3.86
N ILE A 142 -3.56 -13.35 3.36
CA ILE A 142 -2.47 -12.62 4.03
C ILE A 142 -2.98 -11.88 5.26
N PHE A 143 -4.18 -11.30 5.19
CA PHE A 143 -4.75 -10.43 6.22
C PHE A 143 -6.01 -11.03 6.87
N LEU A 144 -6.05 -12.35 7.08
CA LEU A 144 -7.19 -13.09 7.66
C LEU A 144 -7.79 -12.45 8.95
N ASP A 145 -6.97 -11.72 9.71
CA ASP A 145 -7.38 -11.03 10.94
C ASP A 145 -7.67 -9.52 10.76
N ALA A 146 -7.48 -8.97 9.55
CA ALA A 146 -7.77 -7.57 9.22
C ALA A 146 -9.19 -7.41 8.67
N GLN A 147 -9.85 -6.29 9.00
CA GLN A 147 -11.15 -5.95 8.42
C GLN A 147 -10.95 -5.48 6.97
N LEU A 148 -11.47 -6.25 6.02
CA LEU A 148 -11.63 -5.79 4.64
C LEU A 148 -12.74 -4.73 4.61
N LEU A 149 -12.41 -3.50 4.20
CA LEU A 149 -13.42 -2.50 3.93
C LEU A 149 -14.04 -2.78 2.57
N ALA A 150 -15.38 -2.71 2.50
CA ALA A 150 -16.09 -2.76 1.23
C ALA A 150 -15.76 -1.52 0.39
N GLU A 151 -15.82 -1.67 -0.93
CA GLU A 151 -15.68 -0.58 -1.89
C GLU A 151 -16.63 0.59 -1.55
N PRO A 152 -16.20 1.85 -1.73
CA PRO A 152 -17.13 2.96 -1.69
C PRO A 152 -18.15 2.78 -2.83
N ASP A 153 -19.43 2.70 -2.48
CA ASP A 153 -20.52 2.71 -3.46
C ASP A 153 -20.38 3.94 -4.36
N SER A 154 -20.19 3.71 -5.66
CA SER A 154 -20.20 4.71 -6.72
C SER A 154 -21.61 5.29 -6.94
N GLN A 155 -22.25 5.81 -5.90
CA GLN A 155 -23.52 6.55 -6.00
C GLN A 155 -23.61 7.64 -4.93
N THR A 156 -22.82 8.70 -5.05
CA THR A 156 -23.28 10.02 -4.58
C THR A 156 -22.81 11.16 -5.49
N GLU A 157 -23.14 11.09 -6.78
CA GLU A 157 -23.33 12.32 -7.55
C GLU A 157 -24.76 12.82 -7.34
N GLN A 158 -24.89 13.93 -6.62
CA GLN A 158 -25.82 15.06 -6.84
C GLN A 158 -26.19 15.69 -5.50
N ILE A 159 -25.44 16.72 -5.10
CA ILE A 159 -26.03 17.83 -4.35
C ILE A 159 -25.99 19.06 -5.26
N LYS A 160 -27.18 19.38 -5.79
CA LYS A 160 -27.50 20.66 -6.42
C LYS A 160 -27.13 21.79 -5.46
N MET A 161 -26.32 22.72 -5.95
CA MET A 161 -26.21 24.06 -5.36
C MET A 161 -27.52 24.81 -5.63
N GLU A 162 -28.13 25.33 -4.58
CA GLU A 162 -29.09 26.46 -4.66
C GLU A 162 -28.33 27.79 -4.75
#